data_AF-A0A814A0J5-F1
#
_entry.id   AF-A0A814A0J5-F1
#
_cell.length_a   1.000
_cell.length_b   1.000
_cell.length_c   1.000
_cell.angle_alpha   90.00
_cell.angle_beta   90.00
_cell.angle_gamma   90.00
#
_symmetry.space_group_name_H-M   'P 1'
#
loop_
_entity.id
_entity.type
_entity.pdbx_description
1 polymer ?
#
loop_
_entity_poly.entity_id
_entity_poly.type
_entity_poly.pdbx_seq_one_letter_code
_entity_poly.pdbx_strand_id
1 'polypeptide(L)'
;MDATGSLVRKFTGQKRSLLYCIVFKDVDDLSQIIPLASAILCDHSVPSIAYFLNIVRKSIVTIADKFIRPSFIVIDFSPAILNALLQTFNNEGINLHLKRCWNVLLKTYSSEELFAVTYIRFCCAHVMKAFSRSLKAAEVKKDTRKQIMHLFAFILLSMTLDQAMQLLNAVIRIFDDPYIVR
;
A
#
# COMPACT_ATOMS: atom_id res chain seq x y z
N MET A 1 3.23 6.66 -3.88
CA MET A 1 2.87 6.52 -5.29
C MET A 1 1.37 6.41 -5.38
N ASP A 2 0.76 7.29 -6.17
CA ASP A 2 -0.69 7.38 -6.38
C ASP A 2 -0.95 7.36 -7.89
N ALA A 3 -2.12 6.86 -8.30
CA ALA A 3 -2.61 6.88 -9.66
C ALA A 3 -3.98 7.58 -9.73
N THR A 4 -4.01 8.80 -10.25
CA THR A 4 -5.26 9.55 -10.43
C THR A 4 -5.66 9.71 -11.89
N GLY A 5 -6.94 9.50 -12.17
CA GLY A 5 -7.55 9.73 -13.49
C GLY A 5 -8.39 11.01 -13.57
N SER A 6 -8.50 11.78 -12.48
CA SER A 6 -9.36 12.98 -12.44
C SER A 6 -8.67 14.24 -12.96
N LEU A 7 -7.33 14.23 -13.06
CA LEU A 7 -6.53 15.38 -13.46
C LEU A 7 -6.24 15.44 -14.97
N VAL A 8 -6.51 14.36 -15.71
CA VAL A 8 -6.19 14.27 -17.14
C VAL A 8 -7.48 14.29 -17.95
N ARG A 9 -7.61 15.25 -18.86
CA ARG A 9 -8.73 15.30 -19.82
C ARG A 9 -8.71 14.02 -20.66
N LYS A 10 -9.83 13.32 -20.71
CA LYS A 10 -9.97 12.13 -21.57
C LYS A 10 -9.89 12.53 -23.03
N PHE A 11 -9.05 11.85 -23.80
CA PHE A 11 -9.06 11.95 -25.25
C PHE A 11 -10.27 11.21 -25.84
N THR A 12 -10.81 11.70 -26.95
CA THR A 12 -11.95 11.07 -27.64
C THR A 12 -11.59 9.63 -28.04
N GLY A 13 -12.39 8.65 -27.64
CA GLY A 13 -12.14 7.23 -27.90
C GLY A 13 -11.25 6.51 -26.88
N GLN A 14 -10.64 7.21 -25.92
CA GLN A 14 -9.82 6.60 -24.88
C GLN A 14 -10.62 6.30 -23.61
N LYS A 15 -10.60 5.04 -23.15
CA LYS A 15 -11.35 4.61 -21.95
C LYS A 15 -10.82 5.26 -20.66
N ARG A 16 -9.50 5.41 -20.51
CA ARG A 16 -8.87 5.97 -19.30
C ARG A 16 -7.46 6.51 -19.59
N SER A 17 -7.14 7.66 -18.98
CA SER A 17 -5.78 8.18 -18.84
C SER A 17 -5.46 8.26 -17.35
N LEU A 18 -4.29 7.79 -16.94
CA LEU A 18 -3.89 7.71 -15.54
C LEU A 18 -2.57 8.45 -15.33
N LEU A 19 -2.58 9.45 -14.46
CA LEU A 19 -1.38 10.12 -13.99
C LEU A 19 -0.85 9.37 -12.77
N TYR A 20 0.36 8.84 -12.90
CA TYR A 20 1.13 8.26 -11.81
C TYR A 20 2.15 9.25 -11.32
N CYS A 21 2.25 9.41 -10.00
CA CYS A 21 3.24 10.26 -9.37
C CYS A 21 3.99 9.50 -8.27
N ILE A 22 5.32 9.65 -8.26
CA ILE A 22 6.21 9.23 -7.19
C ILE A 22 6.79 10.49 -6.58
N VAL A 23 6.63 10.62 -5.26
CA VAL A 23 7.12 11.76 -4.49
C VAL A 23 7.93 11.23 -3.31
N PHE A 24 8.97 11.96 -2.95
CA PHE A 24 9.70 11.82 -1.71
C PHE A 24 9.16 12.81 -0.68
N LYS A 25 9.22 12.41 0.58
CA LYS A 25 9.10 13.31 1.71
C LYS A 25 10.48 13.42 2.34
N ASP A 26 10.89 14.64 2.63
CA ASP A 26 12.09 14.85 3.43
C ASP A 26 11.84 14.30 4.85
N VAL A 27 12.86 13.67 5.43
CA VAL A 27 12.80 13.14 6.80
C VAL A 27 12.92 14.30 7.80
N ASP A 28 13.67 15.34 7.45
CA ASP A 28 13.91 16.51 8.30
C ASP A 28 12.75 17.51 8.20
N ASP A 29 12.07 17.58 7.04
CA ASP A 29 10.87 18.39 6.83
C ASP A 29 9.75 17.60 6.12
N LEU A 30 8.84 17.05 6.92
CA LEU A 30 7.68 16.29 6.42
C LEU A 30 6.68 17.12 5.59
N SER A 31 6.76 18.45 5.65
CA SER A 31 5.96 19.36 4.84
C SER A 31 6.50 19.49 3.41
N GLN A 32 7.79 19.21 3.22
CA GLN A 32 8.44 19.25 1.93
C GLN A 32 8.13 17.96 1.14
N ILE A 33 7.46 18.15 0.00
CA ILE A 33 7.15 17.08 -0.96
C ILE A 33 8.02 17.31 -2.20
N ILE A 34 8.95 16.40 -2.46
CA ILE A 34 9.86 16.47 -3.59
C ILE A 34 9.37 15.51 -4.67
N PRO A 35 8.96 16.00 -5.86
CA PRO A 35 8.56 15.11 -6.94
C PRO A 35 9.78 14.33 -7.47
N LEU A 36 9.67 13.00 -7.51
CA LEU A 36 10.71 12.13 -8.05
C LEU A 36 10.47 11.84 -9.54
N ALA A 37 9.26 11.40 -9.86
CA ALA A 37 8.92 10.97 -11.20
C ALA A 37 7.41 11.01 -11.42
N SER A 38 7.00 11.22 -12.67
CA SER A 38 5.60 11.14 -13.08
C SER A 38 5.47 10.43 -14.43
N ALA A 39 4.36 9.75 -14.65
CA ALA A 39 4.03 9.14 -15.92
C ALA A 39 2.54 9.24 -16.22
N ILE A 40 2.20 9.35 -17.50
CA ILE A 40 0.83 9.21 -17.97
C ILE A 40 0.73 7.86 -18.68
N LEU A 41 -0.09 6.96 -18.15
CA LEU A 41 -0.34 5.64 -18.74
C LEU A 41 -1.79 5.54 -19.23
N CYS A 42 -1.99 4.77 -20.29
CA CYS A 42 -3.31 4.51 -20.88
C CYS A 42 -4.03 3.31 -20.23
N ASP A 43 -3.35 2.59 -19.33
CA ASP A 43 -3.87 1.42 -18.64
C ASP A 43 -3.39 1.33 -17.18
N HIS A 44 -3.97 0.38 -16.43
CA HIS A 44 -3.62 0.08 -15.04
C HIS A 44 -3.12 -1.36 -14.93
N SER A 45 -2.20 -1.74 -15.82
CA SER A 45 -1.63 -3.09 -15.88
C SER A 45 -0.27 -3.16 -15.18
N VAL A 46 0.07 -4.33 -14.67
CA VAL A 46 1.38 -4.57 -14.03
C VAL A 46 2.54 -4.28 -15.00
N PRO A 47 2.54 -4.73 -16.27
CA PRO A 47 3.65 -4.45 -17.19
C PRO A 47 3.89 -2.97 -17.43
N SER A 48 2.84 -2.17 -17.68
CA SER A 48 2.98 -0.73 -17.93
C SER A 48 3.51 0.02 -16.71
N ILE A 49 3.02 -0.32 -15.52
CA ILE A 49 3.48 0.29 -14.26
C ILE A 49 4.93 -0.13 -13.98
N ALA A 50 5.26 -1.41 -14.16
CA ALA A 50 6.62 -1.92 -13.96
C ALA A 50 7.62 -1.30 -14.94
N TYR A 51 7.22 -1.05 -16.20
CA TYR A 51 8.04 -0.34 -17.18
C TYR A 51 8.39 1.07 -16.69
N PHE A 52 7.38 1.84 -16.25
CA PHE A 52 7.61 3.16 -15.64
C PHE A 52 8.55 3.09 -14.44
N LEU A 53 8.33 2.15 -13.52
CA LEU A 53 9.18 1.98 -12.33
C LEU A 53 10.61 1.56 -12.67
N ASN A 54 10.81 0.76 -13.72
CA ASN A 54 12.13 0.37 -14.20
C ASN A 54 12.90 1.55 -14.79
N ILE A 55 12.22 2.50 -15.44
CA ILE A 55 12.86 3.77 -15.86
C ILE A 55 13.38 4.51 -14.62
N VAL A 56 12.57 4.64 -13.58
CA VAL A 56 12.98 5.28 -12.31
C VAL A 56 14.16 4.55 -11.68
N ARG A 57 14.10 3.22 -11.58
CA ARG A 57 15.21 2.40 -11.08
C ARG A 57 16.49 2.61 -11.88
N LYS A 58 16.40 2.65 -13.21
CA LYS A 58 17.55 2.92 -14.09
C LYS A 58 18.12 4.30 -13.83
N SER A 59 17.29 5.34 -13.70
CA SER A 59 17.74 6.69 -13.38
C SER A 59 18.48 6.75 -12.03
N ILE A 60 18.01 6.04 -11.00
CA ILE A 60 18.71 5.94 -9.71
C ILE A 60 20.11 5.35 -9.89
N VAL A 61 20.22 4.24 -10.62
CA VAL A 61 21.51 3.58 -10.88
C VAL A 61 22.45 4.51 -11.65
N THR A 62 21.95 5.22 -12.67
CA THR A 62 22.76 6.14 -13.46
C THR A 62 23.27 7.33 -12.64
N ILE A 63 22.47 7.87 -11.72
CA ILE A 63 22.88 9.02 -10.90
C ILE A 63 23.83 8.60 -9.78
N ALA A 64 23.58 7.46 -9.14
CA ALA A 64 24.33 7.04 -7.95
C ALA A 64 25.48 6.05 -8.25
N ASP A 65 25.65 5.65 -9.51
CA ASP A 65 26.55 4.57 -9.98
C ASP A 65 26.35 3.21 -9.28
N LYS A 66 25.22 3.06 -8.57
CA LYS A 66 24.78 1.84 -7.91
C LYS A 66 23.29 1.90 -7.66
N PHE A 67 22.67 0.72 -7.54
CA PHE A 67 21.27 0.68 -7.14
C PHE A 67 21.14 1.04 -5.66
N ILE A 68 20.56 2.21 -5.39
CA ILE A 68 20.11 2.59 -4.05
C ILE A 68 18.67 2.10 -3.89
N ARG A 69 18.48 1.13 -3.00
CA ARG A 69 17.16 0.57 -2.70
C ARG A 69 16.38 1.50 -1.77
N PRO A 70 15.14 1.89 -2.11
CA PRO A 70 14.26 2.59 -1.17
C PRO A 70 13.95 1.71 0.04
N SER A 71 14.05 2.25 1.25
CA SER A 71 13.69 1.51 2.48
C SER A 71 12.20 1.13 2.48
N PHE A 72 11.32 2.08 2.15
CA PHE A 72 9.90 1.79 1.99
C PHE A 72 9.24 2.66 0.92
N ILE A 73 8.11 2.19 0.41
CA ILE A 73 7.25 2.91 -0.55
C ILE A 73 5.81 2.82 -0.05
N VAL A 74 5.15 3.96 0.05
CA VAL A 74 3.71 4.03 0.36
C VAL A 74 2.90 4.09 -0.93
N ILE A 75 1.90 3.24 -1.05
CA ILE A 75 1.04 3.13 -2.23
C ILE A 75 -0.43 3.16 -1.88
N ASP A 76 -1.27 3.44 -2.87
CA ASP A 76 -2.70 3.18 -2.73
C ASP A 76 -2.99 1.68 -2.64
N PHE A 77 -4.21 1.35 -2.22
CA PHE A 77 -4.68 -0.03 -2.18
C PHE A 77 -4.95 -0.57 -3.60
N SER A 78 -3.87 -0.74 -4.38
CA SER A 78 -3.87 -1.22 -5.76
C SER A 78 -2.99 -2.47 -5.90
N PRO A 79 -3.60 -3.63 -6.22
CA PRO A 79 -2.85 -4.85 -6.50
C PRO A 79 -1.89 -4.74 -7.70
N ALA A 80 -2.23 -3.92 -8.70
CA ALA A 80 -1.38 -3.72 -9.88
C ALA A 80 -0.10 -2.95 -9.52
N ILE A 81 -0.23 -1.88 -8.72
CA ILE A 81 0.92 -1.11 -8.23
C ILE A 81 1.78 -1.97 -7.30
N LEU A 82 1.16 -2.73 -6.37
CA LEU A 82 1.88 -3.64 -5.49
C LEU A 82 2.73 -4.63 -6.28
N ASN A 83 2.14 -5.36 -7.22
CA ASN A 83 2.87 -6.35 -8.02
C ASN A 83 3.99 -5.72 -8.84
N ALA A 84 3.75 -4.55 -9.44
CA ALA A 84 4.77 -3.86 -10.21
C ALA A 84 5.97 -3.45 -9.34
N LEU A 85 5.73 -2.93 -8.13
CA LEU A 85 6.79 -2.59 -7.18
C LEU A 85 7.56 -3.82 -6.68
N LEU A 86 6.85 -4.91 -6.37
CA LEU A 86 7.48 -6.17 -5.95
C LEU A 86 8.43 -6.69 -7.03
N GLN A 87 7.99 -6.67 -8.29
CA GLN A 87 8.82 -7.07 -9.43
C GLN A 87 10.02 -6.12 -9.61
N THR A 88 9.81 -4.80 -9.56
CA THR A 88 10.88 -3.83 -9.85
C THR A 88 11.91 -3.70 -8.73
N PHE A 89 11.51 -3.68 -7.46
CA PHE A 89 12.40 -3.37 -6.34
C PHE A 89 12.84 -4.59 -5.53
N ASN A 90 12.02 -5.64 -5.47
CA ASN A 90 12.28 -6.82 -4.66
C ASN A 90 12.56 -8.08 -5.49
N ASN A 91 12.38 -8.03 -6.82
CA ASN A 91 12.47 -9.20 -7.69
C ASN A 91 11.58 -10.36 -7.21
N GLU A 92 10.38 -10.05 -6.70
CA GLU A 92 9.46 -11.03 -6.12
C GLU A 92 8.04 -10.90 -6.70
N GLY A 93 7.29 -12.00 -6.64
CA GLY A 93 5.85 -12.01 -6.91
C GLY A 93 5.02 -11.95 -5.63
N ILE A 94 3.70 -11.74 -5.78
CA ILE A 94 2.78 -11.62 -4.63
C ILE A 94 2.83 -12.83 -3.68
N ASN A 95 3.00 -14.05 -4.19
CA ASN A 95 3.03 -15.25 -3.36
C ASN A 95 4.24 -15.27 -2.42
N LEU A 96 5.42 -14.87 -2.92
CA LEU A 96 6.64 -14.76 -2.11
C LEU A 96 6.51 -13.64 -1.08
N HIS A 97 5.92 -12.51 -1.47
CA HIS A 97 5.62 -11.41 -0.56
C HIS A 97 4.70 -11.84 0.58
N LEU A 98 3.59 -12.54 0.28
CA LEU A 98 2.66 -13.04 1.29
C LEU A 98 3.32 -14.06 2.24
N LYS A 99 4.15 -14.96 1.70
CA LYS A 99 4.93 -15.90 2.52
C LYS A 99 5.88 -15.15 3.46
N ARG A 100 6.54 -14.10 2.99
CA ARG A 100 7.40 -13.25 3.82
C ARG A 100 6.61 -12.52 4.92
N CYS A 101 5.45 -11.95 4.59
CA CYS A 101 4.55 -11.34 5.58
C CYS A 101 4.11 -12.37 6.63
N TRP A 102 3.81 -13.60 6.23
CA TRP A 102 3.48 -14.69 7.14
C TRP A 102 4.65 -15.06 8.07
N ASN A 103 5.86 -15.15 7.55
CA ASN A 103 7.06 -15.39 8.37
C ASN A 103 7.28 -14.26 9.39
N VAL A 104 7.02 -13.00 9.02
CA VAL A 104 7.04 -11.86 9.95
C VAL A 104 6.02 -12.03 11.07
N LEU A 105 4.80 -12.44 10.74
CA LEU A 105 3.75 -12.72 11.73
C LEU A 105 4.15 -13.83 12.71
N LEU A 106 4.79 -14.89 12.19
CA LEU A 106 5.27 -16.01 12.99
C LEU A 106 6.60 -15.74 13.71
N LYS A 107 7.20 -14.56 13.55
CA LYS A 107 8.54 -14.23 14.06
C LYS A 107 9.62 -15.22 13.59
N THR A 108 9.46 -15.78 12.39
CA THR A 108 10.35 -16.75 11.73
C THR A 108 11.12 -16.12 10.57
N TYR A 109 11.61 -14.89 10.77
CA TYR A 109 12.33 -14.11 9.76
C TYR A 109 13.74 -13.78 10.25
N SER A 110 14.68 -13.59 9.32
CA SER A 110 15.98 -12.98 9.64
C SER A 110 15.95 -11.47 9.39
N SER A 111 16.73 -10.72 10.18
CA SER A 111 16.91 -9.27 9.95
C SER A 111 17.52 -9.00 8.58
N GLU A 112 18.42 -9.87 8.11
CA GLU A 112 19.07 -9.75 6.79
C GLU A 112 18.07 -9.82 5.64
N GLU A 113 17.15 -10.80 5.66
CA GLU A 113 16.06 -10.90 4.66
C GLU A 113 15.18 -9.65 4.64
N LEU A 114 14.97 -9.03 5.80
CA LEU A 114 14.16 -7.83 5.98
C LEU A 114 14.85 -6.56 5.47
N PHE A 115 16.16 -6.42 5.67
CA PHE A 115 16.94 -5.31 5.10
C PHE A 115 17.23 -5.48 3.60
N ALA A 116 17.11 -6.69 3.07
CA ALA A 116 17.35 -7.02 1.67
C ALA A 116 16.20 -6.62 0.72
N VAL A 117 15.15 -5.94 1.19
CA VAL A 117 13.92 -5.69 0.43
C VAL A 117 13.35 -4.31 0.70
N THR A 118 12.63 -3.74 -0.27
CA THR A 118 11.84 -2.52 -0.11
C THR A 118 10.52 -2.89 0.56
N TYR A 119 10.19 -2.22 1.67
CA TYR A 119 8.89 -2.38 2.33
C TYR A 119 7.80 -1.64 1.56
N ILE A 120 6.76 -2.35 1.14
CA ILE A 120 5.60 -1.74 0.50
C ILE A 120 4.51 -1.57 1.54
N ARG A 121 4.08 -0.34 1.78
CA ARG A 121 3.02 0.01 2.73
C ARG A 121 1.81 0.54 1.98
N PHE A 122 0.62 0.16 2.42
CA PHE A 122 -0.59 0.80 1.92
C PHE A 122 -0.85 2.11 2.66
N CYS A 123 -1.30 3.13 1.94
CA CYS A 123 -1.78 4.37 2.49
C CYS A 123 -3.00 4.10 3.38
N CYS A 124 -2.94 4.52 4.65
CA CYS A 124 -3.99 4.25 5.63
C CYS A 124 -5.36 4.75 5.17
N ALA A 125 -5.44 5.91 4.52
CA ALA A 125 -6.70 6.43 3.99
C ALA A 125 -7.31 5.51 2.92
N HIS A 126 -6.48 4.93 2.05
CA HIS A 126 -6.92 4.00 1.02
C HIS A 126 -7.29 2.63 1.60
N VAL A 127 -6.57 2.16 2.62
CA VAL A 127 -6.94 0.95 3.37
C VAL A 127 -8.30 1.14 4.07
N MET A 128 -8.49 2.26 4.77
CA MET A 128 -9.77 2.61 5.42
C MET A 128 -10.92 2.66 4.40
N LYS A 129 -10.70 3.30 3.25
CA LYS A 129 -11.70 3.35 2.17
C LYS A 129 -12.02 1.97 1.61
N ALA A 130 -11.02 1.12 1.40
CA ALA A 130 -11.21 -0.25 0.93
C ALA A 130 -12.00 -1.08 1.96
N PHE A 131 -11.61 -1.01 3.23
CA PHE A 131 -12.29 -1.71 4.32
C PHE A 131 -13.74 -1.26 4.49
N SER A 132 -14.00 0.06 4.45
CA SER A 132 -15.37 0.58 4.47
C SER A 132 -16.22 0.08 3.30
N ARG A 133 -15.63 -0.13 2.11
CA ARG A 133 -16.35 -0.69 0.96
C ARG A 133 -16.66 -2.16 1.17
N SER A 134 -15.75 -2.93 1.75
CA SER A 134 -15.98 -4.33 2.11
C SER A 134 -17.12 -4.47 3.13
N LEU A 135 -17.15 -3.64 4.17
CA LEU A 135 -18.25 -3.62 5.14
C LEU A 135 -19.60 -3.27 4.50
N LYS A 136 -19.60 -2.35 3.52
CA LYS A 136 -20.81 -2.03 2.75
C LYS A 136 -21.25 -3.21 1.88
N ALA A 137 -20.32 -3.92 1.26
CA ALA A 137 -20.61 -5.10 0.43
C ALA A 137 -21.13 -6.27 1.27
N ALA A 138 -20.70 -6.38 2.53
CA ALA A 138 -21.23 -7.31 3.52
C ALA A 138 -22.53 -6.83 4.20
N GLU A 139 -23.18 -5.79 3.64
CA GLU A 139 -24.47 -5.26 4.10
C GLU A 139 -24.50 -4.80 5.58
N VAL A 140 -23.36 -4.46 6.15
CA VAL A 140 -23.27 -3.97 7.53
C VAL A 140 -23.99 -2.63 7.67
N LYS A 141 -24.87 -2.53 8.68
CA LYS A 141 -25.63 -1.32 9.02
C LYS A 141 -24.70 -0.11 9.18
N LYS A 142 -25.20 1.09 8.82
CA LYS A 142 -24.39 2.32 8.77
C LYS A 142 -23.71 2.64 10.10
N ASP A 143 -24.43 2.53 11.22
CA ASP A 143 -23.91 2.87 12.55
C ASP A 143 -22.88 1.86 13.03
N THR A 144 -23.17 0.55 12.87
CA THR A 144 -22.21 -0.53 13.14
C THR A 144 -20.95 -0.38 12.30
N ARG A 145 -21.07 -0.03 11.01
CA ARG A 145 -19.93 0.24 10.14
C ARG A 145 -19.07 1.38 10.70
N LYS A 146 -19.68 2.47 11.19
CA LYS A 146 -18.93 3.59 11.78
C LYS A 146 -18.13 3.14 13.01
N GLN A 147 -18.73 2.33 13.88
CA GLN A 147 -18.06 1.76 15.05
C GLN A 147 -16.89 0.84 14.65
N ILE A 148 -17.11 -0.10 13.73
CA ILE A 148 -16.06 -1.00 13.21
C ILE A 148 -14.92 -0.19 12.57
N MET A 149 -15.24 0.87 11.82
CA MET A 149 -14.24 1.75 11.21
C MET A 149 -13.38 2.48 12.27
N HIS A 150 -13.95 2.93 13.39
CA HIS A 150 -13.17 3.52 14.48
C HIS A 150 -12.21 2.50 15.11
N LEU A 151 -12.71 1.29 15.37
CA LEU A 151 -11.89 0.21 15.93
C LEU A 151 -10.76 -0.21 14.98
N PHE A 152 -11.05 -0.30 13.69
CA PHE A 152 -10.05 -0.59 12.67
C PHE A 152 -9.01 0.53 12.53
N ALA A 153 -9.38 1.79 12.74
CA ALA A 153 -8.43 2.89 12.79
C ALA A 153 -7.41 2.72 13.94
N PHE A 154 -7.85 2.26 15.13
CA PHE A 154 -6.92 1.96 16.22
C PHE A 154 -5.92 0.85 15.85
N ILE A 155 -6.37 -0.19 15.14
CA ILE A 155 -5.47 -1.24 14.64
C ILE A 155 -4.42 -0.64 13.70
N LEU A 156 -4.82 0.24 12.77
CA LEU A 156 -3.89 0.90 11.83
C LEU A 156 -2.89 1.85 12.50
N LEU A 157 -3.19 2.35 13.70
CA LEU A 157 -2.32 3.22 14.50
C LEU A 157 -1.39 2.45 15.44
N SER A 158 -1.41 1.11 15.40
CA SER A 158 -0.54 0.28 16.23
C SER A 158 0.93 0.48 15.87
N MET A 159 1.78 0.67 16.88
CA MET A 159 3.22 0.88 16.69
C MET A 159 4.02 -0.42 16.68
N THR A 160 3.41 -1.51 17.14
CA THR A 160 3.99 -2.85 17.15
C THR A 160 3.01 -3.88 16.62
N LEU A 161 3.54 -4.99 16.10
CA LEU A 161 2.71 -6.10 15.67
C LEU A 161 1.92 -6.71 16.83
N ASP A 162 2.54 -6.83 18.00
CA ASP A 162 1.89 -7.39 19.19
C ASP A 162 0.69 -6.54 19.62
N GLN A 163 0.81 -5.20 19.61
CA GLN A 163 -0.32 -4.29 19.85
C GLN A 163 -1.42 -4.45 18.80
N ALA A 164 -1.07 -4.53 17.52
CA ALA A 164 -2.04 -4.71 16.45
C ALA A 164 -2.84 -6.01 16.62
N MET A 165 -2.17 -7.10 16.98
CA MET A 165 -2.79 -8.40 17.23
C MET A 165 -3.67 -8.39 18.49
N GLN A 166 -3.25 -7.72 19.57
CA GLN A 166 -4.06 -7.56 20.78
C GLN A 166 -5.35 -6.78 20.49
N LEU A 167 -5.25 -5.66 19.75
CA LEU A 167 -6.41 -4.86 19.36
C LEU A 167 -7.34 -5.64 18.43
N LEU A 168 -6.79 -6.35 17.45
CA LEU A 168 -7.59 -7.21 16.57
C LEU A 168 -8.35 -8.29 17.36
N ASN A 169 -7.70 -8.95 18.32
CA ASN A 169 -8.34 -9.94 19.20
C ASN A 169 -9.44 -9.31 20.07
N ALA A 170 -9.22 -8.11 20.60
CA ALA A 170 -10.24 -7.38 21.37
C ALA A 170 -11.45 -7.04 20.49
N VAL A 171 -11.22 -6.58 19.25
CA VAL A 171 -12.27 -6.31 18.27
C VAL A 171 -13.06 -7.57 17.94
N ILE A 172 -12.38 -8.69 17.66
CA ILE A 172 -13.04 -9.97 17.41
C ILE A 172 -13.93 -10.35 18.60
N ARG A 173 -13.43 -10.29 19.84
CA ARG A 173 -14.22 -10.60 21.04
C ARG A 173 -15.46 -9.72 21.19
N ILE A 174 -15.36 -8.42 20.92
CA ILE A 174 -16.49 -7.49 21.04
C ILE A 174 -17.59 -7.83 20.02
N PHE A 175 -17.22 -8.23 18.79
CA PHE A 175 -18.19 -8.51 17.72
C PHE A 175 -18.64 -9.98 17.67
N ASP A 176 -17.86 -10.89 18.24
CA ASP A 176 -18.19 -12.32 18.37
C ASP A 176 -18.99 -12.59 19.67
N ASP A 177 -19.11 -11.60 20.57
CA ASP A 177 -19.94 -11.68 21.75
C ASP A 177 -21.44 -11.54 21.38
N PRO A 178 -22.24 -12.62 21.50
CA PRO A 178 -23.66 -12.62 21.15
C PRO A 178 -24.52 -11.71 22.05
N TYR A 179 -23.97 -11.18 23.14
CA TYR A 179 -24.64 -10.27 24.06
C TYR A 179 -24.35 -8.78 23.79
N ILE A 180 -23.36 -8.45 22.95
CA ILE A 180 -22.99 -7.05 22.60
C ILE A 180 -23.63 -6.59 21.28
N VAL A 181 -24.06 -7.53 20.42
CA VAL A 181 -24.60 -7.24 19.07
C VAL A 181 -26.14 -7.30 18.99
N ARG A 182 -26.85 -7.31 20.14
CA ARG A 182 -28.32 -7.19 20.19
C ARG A 182 -28.79 -5.77 20.43
#